data_AF-A0A7L0EK23-F1
#
_entry.id   AF-A0A7L0EK23-F1
#
_cell.length_a   1.000
_cell.length_b   1.000
_cell.length_c   1.000
_cell.angle_alpha   90.00
_cell.angle_beta   90.00
_cell.angle_gamma   90.00
#
_symmetry.space_group_name_H-M   'P 1'
#
loop_
_entity.id
_entity.type
_entity.pdbx_description
1 polymer ?
#
loop_
_entity_poly.entity_id
_entity_poly.type
_entity_poly.pdbx_seq_one_letter_code
_entity_poly.pdbx_strand_id
1 'polypeptide(L)'
;QNGFITTGGGRLLCRKIIHLIHSDNVKSQVSKVLNECELRMYKSVAFPAIGTGRAKQSPAKIADDMLDAIMEFASQRSVQHLKRIKIVIFQRNMLKDFYESMKKREELGSSTTQSWFSLFKSFLWGKKQPTEEKKAVTLEEKVNLAIFQICGESQERVDAAESWINTLILKEQFEQSISDELIGNFDESQMAILKDLQGKKHVNIQLEEKLSGPCITISGLSRDVYVVVMKVQEMIRKMKDAAEELSKAELVYNLVEWRYPGSNDNFVAFDKLTNVQLENAKRAKNPHLTVIINKKNYKVDLNTLQASDDQGKTISIQRVPKNEGKS
;
A
#
# COMPACT_ATOMS: atom_id res chain seq x y z
N GLN A 1 45.90 -29.46 5.09
CA GLN A 1 45.69 -28.61 6.29
C GLN A 1 44.40 -27.82 6.11
N ASN A 2 43.56 -27.68 7.14
CA ASN A 2 42.24 -27.05 7.04
C ASN A 2 42.28 -25.52 6.79
N GLY A 3 43.47 -24.90 6.83
CA GLY A 3 43.65 -23.47 6.51
C GLY A 3 43.23 -22.50 7.62
N PHE A 4 42.83 -23.01 8.78
CA PHE A 4 42.48 -22.23 9.98
C PHE A 4 42.73 -23.02 11.27
N ILE A 5 42.75 -22.31 12.39
CA ILE A 5 42.82 -22.86 13.76
C ILE A 5 41.68 -22.26 14.59
N THR A 6 41.02 -23.06 15.43
CA THR A 6 39.91 -22.61 16.28
C THR A 6 40.31 -22.58 17.75
N THR A 7 40.13 -21.44 18.42
CA THR A 7 40.38 -21.27 19.87
C THR A 7 39.11 -20.89 20.62
N GLY A 8 39.18 -20.86 21.96
CA GLY A 8 38.16 -20.21 22.79
C GLY A 8 38.09 -18.68 22.57
N GLY A 9 36.99 -18.06 22.99
CA GLY A 9 36.75 -16.61 22.86
C GLY A 9 37.53 -15.70 23.82
N GLY A 10 38.03 -16.25 24.94
CA GLY A 10 38.72 -15.45 25.95
C GLY A 10 37.80 -14.37 26.54
N ARG A 11 38.26 -13.11 26.56
CA ARG A 11 37.48 -11.95 27.01
C ARG A 11 36.61 -11.31 25.92
N LEU A 12 36.66 -11.81 24.68
CA LEU A 12 35.80 -11.32 23.62
C LEU A 12 34.38 -11.87 23.81
N LEU A 13 33.38 -11.10 23.40
CA LEU A 13 31.96 -11.49 23.43
C LEU A 13 31.62 -12.51 22.34
N CYS A 14 32.32 -13.65 22.32
CA CYS A 14 32.13 -14.74 21.38
C CYS A 14 32.49 -16.09 22.02
N ARG A 15 31.94 -17.19 21.49
CA ARG A 15 32.24 -18.54 22.01
C ARG A 15 33.59 -19.07 21.53
N LYS A 16 33.94 -18.77 20.28
CA LYS A 16 35.13 -19.27 19.58
C LYS A 16 35.71 -18.21 18.66
N ILE A 17 37.01 -18.31 18.41
CA ILE A 17 37.72 -17.50 17.42
C ILE A 17 38.30 -18.46 16.39
N ILE A 18 38.04 -18.19 15.11
CA ILE A 18 38.61 -18.95 13.98
C ILE A 18 39.72 -18.08 13.37
N HIS A 19 40.96 -18.51 13.58
CA HIS A 19 42.17 -17.86 13.09
C HIS A 19 42.50 -18.41 11.71
N LEU A 20 42.39 -17.56 10.69
CA LEU A 20 42.69 -17.94 9.32
C LEU A 20 44.20 -17.85 9.05
N ILE A 21 44.76 -18.87 8.40
CA ILE A 21 46.10 -18.78 7.83
C ILE A 21 46.00 -17.90 6.59
N HIS A 22 46.91 -16.94 6.44
CA HIS A 22 46.92 -16.00 5.31
C HIS A 22 46.88 -16.73 3.96
N SER A 23 46.03 -16.24 3.05
CA SER A 23 45.87 -16.72 1.68
C SER A 23 45.34 -15.59 0.81
N ASP A 24 45.71 -15.58 -0.47
CA ASP A 24 45.19 -14.62 -1.45
C ASP A 24 43.76 -14.95 -1.90
N ASN A 25 43.30 -16.18 -1.65
CA ASN A 25 41.95 -16.62 -1.99
C ASN A 25 41.00 -16.41 -0.80
N VAL A 26 40.57 -15.16 -0.61
CA VAL A 26 39.68 -14.77 0.49
C VAL A 26 38.32 -15.45 0.38
N LYS A 27 37.80 -15.63 -0.84
CA LYS A 27 36.56 -16.38 -1.09
C LYS A 27 36.63 -17.78 -0.46
N SER A 28 37.70 -18.54 -0.75
CA SER A 28 37.91 -19.88 -0.18
C SER A 28 38.04 -19.86 1.34
N GLN A 29 38.72 -18.85 1.91
CA GLN A 29 38.83 -18.72 3.37
C GLN A 29 37.46 -18.50 4.02
N VAL A 30 36.65 -17.59 3.48
CA VAL A 30 35.30 -17.33 4.00
C VAL A 30 34.43 -18.58 3.90
N SER A 31 34.40 -19.27 2.75
CA SER A 31 33.64 -20.50 2.58
C SER A 31 34.02 -21.58 3.60
N LYS A 32 35.31 -21.76 3.89
CA LYS A 32 35.79 -22.71 4.90
C LYS A 32 35.27 -22.35 6.30
N VAL A 33 35.29 -21.08 6.67
CA VAL A 33 34.77 -20.63 7.97
C VAL A 33 33.25 -20.82 8.07
N LEU A 34 32.51 -20.50 7.02
CA LEU A 34 31.06 -20.69 6.97
C LEU A 34 30.68 -22.17 7.14
N ASN A 35 31.37 -23.07 6.42
CA ASN A 35 31.17 -24.51 6.53
C ASN A 35 31.54 -25.05 7.92
N GLU A 36 32.65 -24.60 8.51
CA GLU A 36 33.01 -24.98 9.88
C GLU A 36 31.94 -24.50 10.88
N CYS A 37 31.43 -23.29 10.72
CA CYS A 37 30.37 -22.75 11.57
C CYS A 37 29.07 -23.58 11.47
N GLU A 38 28.70 -23.98 10.26
CA GLU A 38 27.54 -24.85 10.02
C GLU A 38 27.74 -26.24 10.64
N LEU A 39 28.90 -26.87 10.40
CA LEU A 39 29.27 -28.17 10.96
C LEU A 39 29.24 -28.17 12.49
N ARG A 40 29.66 -27.06 13.11
CA ARG A 40 29.65 -26.86 14.56
C ARG A 40 28.31 -26.35 15.09
N MET A 41 27.30 -26.24 14.24
CA MET A 41 25.95 -25.76 14.56
C MET A 41 25.91 -24.35 15.17
N TYR A 42 26.89 -23.50 14.85
CA TYR A 42 26.92 -22.11 15.30
C TYR A 42 25.82 -21.30 14.63
N LYS A 43 25.24 -20.36 15.38
CA LYS A 43 24.12 -19.53 14.89
C LYS A 43 24.56 -18.24 14.24
N SER A 44 25.76 -17.75 14.55
CA SER A 44 26.28 -16.51 14.00
C SER A 44 27.80 -16.49 13.88
N VAL A 45 28.30 -15.76 12.88
CA VAL A 45 29.73 -15.50 12.65
C VAL A 45 29.94 -14.03 12.29
N ALA A 46 31.07 -13.47 12.70
CA ALA A 46 31.50 -12.13 12.33
C ALA A 46 32.89 -12.18 11.68
N PHE A 47 33.04 -11.50 10.56
CA PHE A 47 34.30 -11.39 9.81
C PHE A 47 34.81 -9.95 9.82
N PRO A 48 36.12 -9.71 9.90
CA PRO A 48 36.68 -8.45 9.44
C PRO A 48 36.64 -8.38 7.90
N ALA A 49 36.99 -7.23 7.31
CA ALA A 49 37.37 -7.17 5.89
C ALA A 49 38.70 -7.92 5.67
N ILE A 50 38.63 -9.23 5.42
CA ILE A 50 39.80 -10.12 5.38
C ILE A 50 40.74 -9.69 4.24
N GLY A 51 42.02 -9.46 4.55
CA GLY A 51 43.04 -9.15 3.55
C GLY A 51 43.24 -7.65 3.24
N THR A 52 42.38 -6.75 3.73
CA THR A 52 42.52 -5.30 3.49
C THR A 52 43.53 -4.60 4.41
N GLY A 53 44.08 -5.32 5.39
CA GLY A 53 45.14 -4.83 6.29
C GLY A 53 46.54 -4.98 5.69
N ARG A 54 47.43 -5.69 6.39
CA ARG A 54 48.84 -5.88 5.96
C ARG A 54 49.01 -6.51 4.58
N ALA A 55 48.03 -7.31 4.12
CA ALA A 55 48.05 -7.92 2.79
C ALA A 55 47.71 -6.93 1.66
N LYS A 56 47.29 -5.70 1.99
CA LYS A 56 47.05 -4.59 1.05
C LYS A 56 46.14 -4.96 -0.14
N GLN A 57 45.22 -5.90 0.03
CA GLN A 57 44.27 -6.24 -1.01
C GLN A 57 43.22 -5.13 -1.17
N SER A 58 42.75 -4.94 -2.41
CA SER A 58 41.73 -3.94 -2.75
C SER A 58 40.43 -4.20 -1.95
N PRO A 59 39.88 -3.20 -1.24
CA PRO A 59 38.60 -3.34 -0.53
C PRO A 59 37.45 -3.79 -1.42
N ALA A 60 37.37 -3.29 -2.65
CA ALA A 60 36.35 -3.70 -3.63
C ALA A 60 36.45 -5.18 -3.98
N LYS A 61 37.67 -5.67 -4.27
CA LYS A 61 37.90 -7.10 -4.54
C LYS A 61 37.52 -7.96 -3.34
N ILE A 62 37.93 -7.54 -2.13
CA ILE A 62 37.61 -8.28 -0.90
C ILE A 62 36.10 -8.30 -0.65
N ALA A 63 35.41 -7.19 -0.87
CA ALA A 63 33.95 -7.15 -0.75
C ALA A 63 33.28 -8.17 -1.66
N ASP A 64 33.69 -8.22 -2.93
CA ASP A 64 33.16 -9.18 -3.90
C ASP A 64 33.47 -10.63 -3.50
N ASP A 65 34.74 -10.93 -3.17
CA ASP A 65 35.16 -12.28 -2.76
C ASP A 65 34.39 -12.79 -1.52
N MET A 66 34.23 -11.93 -0.51
CA MET A 66 33.51 -12.27 0.72
C MET A 66 32.01 -12.48 0.46
N LEU A 67 31.37 -11.59 -0.30
CA LEU A 67 29.94 -11.68 -0.58
C LEU A 67 29.62 -12.84 -1.52
N ASP A 68 30.48 -13.16 -2.47
CA ASP A 68 30.33 -14.34 -3.33
C ASP A 68 30.43 -15.64 -2.54
N ALA A 69 31.37 -15.75 -1.60
CA ALA A 69 31.45 -16.89 -0.70
C ALA A 69 30.17 -17.05 0.14
N ILE A 70 29.61 -15.94 0.63
CA ILE A 70 28.39 -15.93 1.42
C ILE A 70 27.18 -16.36 0.58
N MET A 71 27.03 -15.81 -0.64
CA MET A 71 25.93 -16.18 -1.55
C MET A 71 26.02 -17.66 -1.94
N GLU A 72 27.22 -18.13 -2.30
CA GLU A 72 27.44 -19.53 -2.66
C GLU A 72 27.09 -20.47 -1.49
N PHE A 73 27.56 -20.15 -0.28
CA PHE A 73 27.20 -20.88 0.93
C PHE A 73 25.69 -20.88 1.18
N ALA A 74 25.05 -19.71 1.15
CA ALA A 74 23.62 -19.55 1.42
C ALA A 74 22.72 -20.26 0.39
N SER A 75 23.20 -20.44 -0.84
CA SER A 75 22.48 -21.16 -1.90
C SER A 75 22.42 -22.69 -1.69
N GLN A 76 23.24 -23.23 -0.78
CA GLN A 76 23.30 -24.66 -0.51
C GLN A 76 22.09 -25.11 0.31
N ARG A 77 21.42 -26.18 -0.14
CA ARG A 77 20.23 -26.75 0.53
C ARG A 77 20.52 -27.28 1.95
N SER A 78 21.79 -27.46 2.32
CA SER A 78 22.25 -28.04 3.58
C SER A 78 22.45 -27.04 4.72
N VAL A 79 22.30 -25.72 4.48
CA VAL A 79 22.50 -24.72 5.54
C VAL A 79 21.29 -24.66 6.47
N GLN A 80 21.45 -25.14 7.70
CA GLN A 80 20.38 -25.23 8.70
C GLN A 80 20.63 -24.39 9.94
N HIS A 81 21.88 -24.18 10.34
CA HIS A 81 22.23 -23.67 11.66
C HIS A 81 22.74 -22.25 11.66
N LEU A 82 23.61 -21.88 10.72
CA LEU A 82 24.16 -20.54 10.62
C LEU A 82 23.11 -19.58 10.07
N LYS A 83 22.65 -18.63 10.90
CA LYS A 83 21.56 -17.70 10.55
C LYS A 83 22.01 -16.25 10.38
N ARG A 84 23.16 -15.88 10.94
CA ARG A 84 23.61 -14.48 10.92
C ARG A 84 25.10 -14.38 10.58
N ILE A 85 25.40 -13.68 9.49
CA ILE A 85 26.76 -13.38 9.04
C ILE A 85 26.92 -11.85 9.09
N LYS A 86 27.95 -11.36 9.78
CA LYS A 86 28.25 -9.92 9.87
C LYS A 86 29.66 -9.66 9.36
N ILE A 87 29.82 -8.69 8.47
CA ILE A 87 31.13 -8.15 8.09
C ILE A 87 31.33 -6.85 8.86
N VAL A 88 32.36 -6.80 9.71
CA VAL A 88 32.69 -5.67 10.56
C VAL A 88 33.81 -4.89 9.90
N ILE A 89 33.48 -3.70 9.39
CA ILE A 89 34.39 -2.83 8.65
C ILE A 89 34.95 -1.78 9.60
N PHE A 90 36.28 -1.77 9.77
CA PHE A 90 36.96 -0.83 10.66
C PHE A 90 37.16 0.56 10.03
N GLN A 91 37.63 0.61 8.77
CA GLN A 91 37.91 1.88 8.09
C GLN A 91 36.69 2.33 7.27
N ARG A 92 36.17 3.53 7.55
CA ARG A 92 34.93 4.06 6.94
C ARG A 92 34.98 4.15 5.42
N ASN A 93 36.15 4.43 4.83
CA ASN A 93 36.32 4.51 3.38
C ASN A 93 35.97 3.19 2.66
N MET A 94 36.17 2.03 3.31
CA MET A 94 35.82 0.73 2.73
C MET A 94 34.32 0.45 2.73
N LEU A 95 33.51 1.17 3.52
CA LEU A 95 32.07 0.93 3.59
C LEU A 95 31.39 1.11 2.23
N LYS A 96 31.86 2.07 1.44
CA LYS A 96 31.34 2.33 0.09
C LYS A 96 31.52 1.12 -0.82
N ASP A 97 32.71 0.52 -0.82
CA ASP A 97 33.02 -0.64 -1.66
C ASP A 97 32.15 -1.85 -1.31
N PHE A 98 31.97 -2.14 -0.02
CA PHE A 98 31.10 -3.23 0.44
C PHE A 98 29.62 -2.95 0.14
N TYR A 99 29.17 -1.72 0.32
CA TYR A 99 27.80 -1.33 0.00
C TYR A 99 27.50 -1.46 -1.50
N GLU A 100 28.37 -0.97 -2.37
CA GLU A 100 28.22 -1.10 -3.82
C GLU A 100 28.23 -2.56 -4.27
N SER A 101 29.11 -3.38 -3.66
CA SER A 101 29.18 -4.82 -3.92
C SER A 101 27.88 -5.55 -3.51
N MET A 102 27.26 -5.17 -2.39
CA MET A 102 25.94 -5.68 -1.99
C MET A 102 24.84 -5.24 -2.97
N LYS A 103 24.80 -3.95 -3.33
CA LYS A 103 23.77 -3.41 -4.22
C LYS A 103 23.78 -4.06 -5.61
N LYS A 104 24.97 -4.27 -6.19
CA LYS A 104 25.12 -5.00 -7.48
C LYS A 104 24.45 -6.38 -7.45
N ARG A 105 24.50 -7.08 -6.32
CA ARG A 105 23.93 -8.43 -6.15
C ARG A 105 22.41 -8.40 -5.90
N GLU A 106 21.90 -7.31 -5.33
CA GLU A 106 20.46 -7.06 -5.21
C GLU A 106 19.80 -6.83 -6.58
N GLU A 107 20.42 -6.01 -7.43
CA GLU A 107 19.93 -5.71 -8.79
C GLU A 107 19.93 -6.95 -9.72
N LEU A 108 20.85 -7.89 -9.52
CA LEU A 108 20.89 -9.16 -10.27
C LEU A 108 19.82 -10.17 -9.82
N GLY A 109 19.26 -10.03 -8.62
CA GLY A 109 18.22 -10.92 -8.09
C GLY A 109 16.80 -10.60 -8.57
N SER A 110 16.56 -9.40 -9.11
CA SER A 110 15.20 -8.90 -9.38
C SER A 110 14.49 -9.56 -10.56
N SER A 111 15.14 -10.42 -11.34
CA SER A 111 14.46 -11.24 -12.38
C SER A 111 13.92 -12.58 -11.85
N THR A 112 14.18 -12.95 -10.58
CA THR A 112 13.77 -14.29 -10.07
C THR A 112 13.37 -14.29 -8.59
N THR A 113 13.04 -13.13 -8.00
CA THR A 113 12.69 -13.02 -6.58
C THR A 113 11.18 -13.00 -6.34
N GLN A 114 10.54 -14.16 -6.45
CA GLN A 114 9.35 -14.49 -5.63
C GLN A 114 9.70 -15.38 -4.42
N SER A 115 10.96 -15.82 -4.26
CA SER A 115 11.24 -16.98 -3.39
C SER A 115 11.98 -16.71 -2.08
N TRP A 116 12.67 -15.58 -1.88
CA TRP A 116 13.64 -15.48 -0.74
C TRP A 116 13.26 -14.56 0.42
N PHE A 117 12.22 -13.73 0.29
CA PHE A 117 11.73 -12.91 1.42
C PHE A 117 10.65 -13.60 2.28
N SER A 118 10.29 -14.85 1.96
CA SER A 118 9.26 -15.63 2.67
C SER A 118 9.79 -16.50 3.82
N LEU A 119 11.10 -16.60 4.03
CA LEU A 119 11.70 -17.55 4.99
C LEU A 119 11.86 -17.03 6.44
N PHE A 120 11.43 -15.80 6.76
CA PHE A 120 11.57 -15.23 8.12
C PHE A 120 10.25 -15.01 8.89
N LYS A 121 9.13 -15.58 8.43
CA LYS A 121 7.84 -15.51 9.15
C LYS A 121 7.48 -16.84 9.81
N SER A 122 8.11 -17.19 10.95
CA SER A 122 7.58 -18.21 11.85
C SER A 122 8.30 -18.26 13.22
N PHE A 123 7.88 -17.40 14.16
CA PHE A 123 8.02 -17.51 15.63
C PHE A 123 7.35 -16.25 16.23
N LEU A 124 6.30 -16.21 17.06
CA LEU A 124 5.56 -17.17 17.89
C LEU A 124 4.12 -16.68 18.11
N TRP A 125 3.23 -17.64 18.35
CA TRP A 125 1.79 -17.50 18.57
C TRP A 125 1.48 -17.41 20.08
N GLY A 126 0.75 -16.39 20.52
CA GLY A 126 0.03 -16.40 21.80
C GLY A 126 -1.46 -16.50 21.53
N LYS A 127 -2.06 -17.67 21.75
CA LYS A 127 -3.50 -17.91 21.52
C LYS A 127 -4.33 -17.18 22.58
N LYS A 128 -5.25 -16.31 22.16
CA LYS A 128 -6.51 -16.04 22.87
C LYS A 128 -7.67 -16.35 21.92
N GLN A 129 -8.74 -16.93 22.46
CA GLN A 129 -9.95 -17.34 21.75
C GLN A 129 -10.65 -16.14 21.09
N PRO A 130 -11.33 -16.33 19.95
CA PRO A 130 -12.15 -15.29 19.34
C PRO A 130 -13.52 -15.23 20.03
N THR A 131 -13.83 -14.08 20.62
CA THR A 131 -15.21 -13.67 20.85
C THR A 131 -15.71 -13.06 19.54
N GLU A 132 -16.92 -13.41 19.10
CA GLU A 132 -17.50 -12.91 17.86
C GLU A 132 -17.71 -11.40 17.91
N GLU A 133 -16.77 -10.64 17.35
CA GLU A 133 -16.98 -9.25 16.97
C GLU A 133 -17.10 -9.14 15.45
N LYS A 134 -18.04 -8.31 15.01
CA LYS A 134 -18.33 -8.03 13.59
C LYS A 134 -17.03 -7.59 12.91
N LYS A 135 -16.71 -8.27 11.80
CA LYS A 135 -15.45 -8.11 11.05
C LYS A 135 -15.21 -6.65 10.65
N ALA A 136 -14.24 -6.00 11.29
CA ALA A 136 -13.56 -4.85 10.72
C ALA A 136 -12.90 -5.29 9.40
N VAL A 137 -13.21 -4.60 8.30
CA VAL A 137 -12.60 -4.86 7.00
C VAL A 137 -11.28 -4.11 6.96
N THR A 138 -10.20 -4.76 7.41
CA THR A 138 -8.84 -4.23 7.26
C THR A 138 -8.38 -4.44 5.81
N LEU A 139 -8.04 -3.36 5.11
CA LEU A 139 -7.38 -3.44 3.81
C LEU A 139 -5.98 -4.02 4.00
N GLU A 140 -5.70 -5.21 3.45
CA GLU A 140 -4.48 -6.01 3.66
C GLU A 140 -3.21 -5.19 4.02
N GLU A 141 -2.74 -5.36 5.26
CA GLU A 141 -1.52 -4.72 5.78
C GLU A 141 -0.27 -5.36 5.15
N LYS A 142 0.37 -4.62 4.24
CA LYS A 142 1.77 -4.86 3.87
C LYS A 142 2.68 -3.96 4.70
N VAL A 143 2.86 -4.28 5.98
CA VAL A 143 3.87 -3.58 6.79
C VAL A 143 5.26 -4.09 6.37
N ASN A 144 6.00 -3.23 5.67
CA ASN A 144 7.42 -3.44 5.41
C ASN A 144 8.20 -3.07 6.67
N LEU A 145 8.66 -4.06 7.42
CA LEU A 145 9.44 -3.86 8.65
C LEU A 145 10.83 -3.35 8.31
N ALA A 146 11.18 -2.16 8.79
CA ALA A 146 12.55 -1.66 8.81
C ALA A 146 13.19 -1.98 10.17
N ILE A 147 14.35 -2.63 10.16
CA ILE A 147 15.10 -2.97 11.39
C ILE A 147 16.32 -2.07 11.48
N PHE A 148 16.39 -1.25 12.53
CA PHE A 148 17.56 -0.43 12.85
C PHE A 148 18.41 -1.15 13.91
N GLN A 149 19.72 -1.25 13.67
CA GLN A 149 20.69 -1.70 14.68
C GLN A 149 21.56 -0.53 15.09
N ILE A 150 21.43 -0.10 16.33
CA ILE A 150 22.16 1.04 16.90
C ILE A 150 23.35 0.49 17.68
N CYS A 151 24.53 1.08 17.49
CA CYS A 151 25.74 0.72 18.23
C CYS A 151 26.39 2.01 18.73
N GLY A 152 26.75 2.05 20.01
CA GLY A 152 27.35 3.21 20.67
C GLY A 152 28.39 2.79 21.70
N GLU A 153 29.15 3.77 22.19
CA GLU A 153 30.24 3.57 23.17
C GLU A 153 29.71 3.19 24.57
N SER A 154 28.44 3.46 24.86
CA SER A 154 27.76 3.07 26.10
C SER A 154 26.27 2.82 25.83
N GLN A 155 25.59 2.13 26.76
CA GLN A 155 24.17 1.85 26.64
C GLN A 155 23.34 3.15 26.66
N GLU A 156 23.73 4.12 27.49
CA GLU A 156 23.03 5.41 27.61
C GLU A 156 23.02 6.17 26.28
N ARG A 157 24.11 6.11 25.51
CA ARG A 157 24.17 6.73 24.17
C ARG A 157 23.34 5.98 23.14
N VAL A 158 23.24 4.66 23.25
CA VAL A 158 22.38 3.83 22.40
C VAL A 158 20.92 4.19 22.67
N ASP A 159 20.52 4.24 23.94
CA ASP A 159 19.16 4.57 24.36
C ASP A 159 18.78 6.00 23.95
N ALA A 160 19.69 6.96 24.10
CA ALA A 160 19.48 8.34 23.66
C ALA A 160 19.28 8.43 22.13
N ALA A 161 20.05 7.68 21.35
CA ALA A 161 19.90 7.64 19.89
C ALA A 161 18.61 6.94 19.46
N GLU A 162 18.23 5.84 20.13
CA GLU A 162 16.96 5.16 19.92
C GLU A 162 15.77 6.09 20.20
N SER A 163 15.78 6.75 21.37
CA SER A 163 14.74 7.71 21.76
C SER A 163 14.62 8.87 20.78
N TRP A 164 15.75 9.40 20.31
CA TRP A 164 15.78 10.45 19.30
C TRP A 164 15.16 10.00 17.97
N ILE A 165 15.53 8.82 17.47
CA ILE A 165 14.96 8.26 16.24
C ILE A 165 13.45 8.03 16.40
N ASN A 166 13.02 7.42 17.51
CA ASN A 166 11.61 7.18 17.79
C ASN A 166 10.83 8.49 17.85
N THR A 167 11.38 9.52 18.49
CA THR A 167 10.74 10.85 18.57
C THR A 167 10.56 11.46 17.18
N LEU A 168 11.57 11.38 16.30
CA LEU A 168 11.46 11.88 14.93
C LEU A 168 10.41 11.12 14.12
N ILE A 169 10.38 9.79 14.23
CA ILE A 169 9.38 8.96 13.53
C ILE A 169 7.98 9.31 14.01
N LEU A 170 7.75 9.36 15.33
CA LEU A 170 6.45 9.66 15.90
C LEU A 170 5.98 11.09 15.59
N LYS A 171 6.91 12.05 15.50
CA LYS A 171 6.58 13.44 15.14
C LYS A 171 6.08 13.59 13.71
N GLU A 172 6.57 12.77 12.79
CA GLU A 172 6.17 12.81 11.38
C GLU A 172 4.93 11.95 11.09
N GLN A 173 4.60 11.02 11.99
CA GLN A 173 3.37 10.25 11.92
C GLN A 173 2.16 11.08 12.35
N PHE A 174 1.07 10.87 11.63
CA PHE A 174 -0.21 11.50 11.89
C PHE A 174 -1.31 10.46 11.69
N GLU A 175 -2.38 10.61 12.46
CA GLU A 175 -3.58 9.79 12.35
C GLU A 175 -4.79 10.71 12.35
N GLN A 176 -5.73 10.43 11.44
CA GLN A 176 -6.99 11.15 11.37
C GLN A 176 -8.15 10.19 11.10
N SER A 177 -9.24 10.37 11.85
CA SER A 177 -10.49 9.65 11.64
C SER A 177 -11.52 10.54 10.95
N ILE A 178 -12.29 9.96 10.03
CA ILE A 178 -13.45 10.58 9.38
C ILE A 178 -14.68 9.74 9.71
N SER A 179 -15.70 10.34 10.30
CA SER A 179 -16.97 9.69 10.63
C SER A 179 -18.09 10.27 9.78
N ASP A 180 -18.81 9.42 9.07
CA ASP A 180 -19.96 9.79 8.23
C ASP A 180 -20.78 8.53 7.92
N GLU A 181 -22.10 8.58 8.07
CA GLU A 181 -23.00 7.44 7.85
C GLU A 181 -22.89 6.86 6.43
N LEU A 182 -22.53 7.68 5.43
CA LEU A 182 -22.38 7.24 4.04
C LEU A 182 -21.19 6.30 3.83
N ILE A 183 -20.24 6.27 4.76
CA ILE A 183 -19.10 5.33 4.72
C ILE A 183 -19.58 3.88 4.73
N GLY A 184 -20.66 3.59 5.47
CA GLY A 184 -21.26 2.25 5.51
C GLY A 184 -21.81 1.79 4.15
N ASN A 185 -22.00 2.72 3.20
CA ASN A 185 -22.55 2.46 1.87
C ASN A 185 -21.48 2.45 0.77
N PHE A 186 -20.18 2.39 1.12
CA PHE A 186 -19.12 2.34 0.12
C PHE A 186 -19.16 1.01 -0.66
N ASP A 187 -19.28 1.12 -1.98
CA ASP A 187 -19.27 0.04 -2.95
C ASP A 187 -17.84 -0.39 -3.34
N GLU A 188 -17.75 -1.40 -4.21
CA GLU A 188 -16.49 -1.94 -4.70
C GLU A 188 -15.58 -0.89 -5.37
N SER A 189 -16.16 0.11 -6.04
CA SER A 189 -15.39 1.18 -6.69
C SER A 189 -14.75 2.09 -5.65
N GLN A 190 -15.48 2.46 -4.59
CA GLN A 190 -14.92 3.26 -3.50
C GLN A 190 -13.86 2.47 -2.73
N MET A 191 -14.11 1.19 -2.47
CA MET A 191 -13.12 0.31 -1.84
C MET A 191 -11.85 0.14 -2.68
N ALA A 192 -11.97 0.05 -4.01
CA ALA A 192 -10.82 0.01 -4.91
C ALA A 192 -10.00 1.31 -4.86
N ILE A 193 -10.66 2.47 -4.78
CA ILE A 193 -9.98 3.77 -4.62
C ILE A 193 -9.22 3.82 -3.29
N LEU A 194 -9.83 3.38 -2.19
CA LEU A 194 -9.14 3.33 -0.88
C LEU A 194 -7.92 2.42 -0.92
N LYS A 195 -8.03 1.24 -1.54
CA LYS A 195 -6.90 0.30 -1.69
C LYS A 195 -5.76 0.89 -2.53
N ASP A 196 -6.09 1.60 -3.61
CA ASP A 196 -5.11 2.30 -4.45
C ASP A 196 -4.40 3.43 -3.70
N LEU A 197 -5.16 4.23 -2.94
CA LEU A 197 -4.62 5.30 -2.10
C LEU A 197 -3.69 4.73 -1.01
N GLN A 198 -4.08 3.65 -0.34
CA GLN A 198 -3.26 2.97 0.66
C GLN A 198 -1.89 2.60 0.09
N GLY A 199 -1.87 1.98 -1.09
CA GLY A 199 -0.64 1.57 -1.76
C GLY A 199 0.23 2.73 -2.24
N LYS A 200 -0.36 3.73 -2.90
CA LYS A 200 0.38 4.85 -3.51
C LYS A 200 0.89 5.88 -2.51
N LYS A 201 0.19 6.03 -1.39
CA LYS A 201 0.48 7.04 -0.35
C LYS A 201 1.15 6.44 0.88
N HIS A 202 1.38 5.13 0.89
CA HIS A 202 2.04 4.43 2.00
C HIS A 202 1.40 4.73 3.36
N VAL A 203 0.07 4.92 3.38
CA VAL A 203 -0.73 5.08 4.59
C VAL A 203 -1.34 3.74 4.99
N ASN A 204 -1.85 3.64 6.21
CA ASN A 204 -2.76 2.60 6.66
C ASN A 204 -4.18 3.16 6.66
N ILE A 205 -5.15 2.42 6.11
CA ILE A 205 -6.56 2.80 6.08
C ILE A 205 -7.37 1.68 6.72
N GLN A 206 -8.08 2.01 7.79
CA GLN A 206 -8.91 1.08 8.55
C GLN A 206 -10.37 1.55 8.50
N LEU A 207 -11.27 0.64 8.15
CA LEU A 207 -12.71 0.87 8.22
C LEU A 207 -13.24 0.24 9.51
N GLU A 208 -13.87 1.07 10.34
CA GLU A 208 -14.35 0.69 11.66
C GLU A 208 -15.80 1.14 11.86
N GLU A 209 -16.62 0.27 12.46
CA GLU A 209 -17.95 0.63 12.93
C GLU A 209 -17.86 1.01 14.41
N LYS A 210 -17.88 2.31 14.72
CA LYS A 210 -17.84 2.82 16.09
C LYS A 210 -19.27 2.98 16.62
N LEU A 211 -19.42 3.19 17.93
CA LEU A 211 -20.73 3.52 18.53
C LEU A 211 -21.37 4.77 17.91
N SER A 212 -20.55 5.69 17.40
CA SER A 212 -20.96 6.90 16.70
C SER A 212 -21.27 6.69 15.21
N GLY A 213 -21.24 5.45 14.71
CA GLY A 213 -21.42 5.10 13.30
C GLY A 213 -20.12 4.74 12.58
N PRO A 214 -20.20 4.47 11.27
CA PRO A 214 -19.07 4.04 10.46
C PRO A 214 -18.03 5.15 10.33
N CYS A 215 -16.76 4.76 10.37
CA CYS A 215 -15.64 5.68 10.25
C CYS A 215 -14.45 5.06 9.51
N ILE A 216 -13.62 5.93 8.95
CA ILE A 216 -12.35 5.58 8.32
C ILE A 216 -11.23 6.21 9.13
N THR A 217 -10.33 5.39 9.65
CA THR A 217 -9.09 5.81 10.32
C THR A 217 -7.94 5.74 9.31
N ILE A 218 -7.20 6.84 9.14
CA ILE A 218 -6.07 6.96 8.21
C ILE A 218 -4.83 7.33 9.01
N SER A 219 -3.79 6.50 8.98
CA SER A 219 -2.52 6.75 9.67
C SER A 219 -1.31 6.62 8.76
N GLY A 220 -0.28 7.43 8.98
CA GLY A 220 0.91 7.46 8.13
C GLY A 220 1.66 8.78 8.22
N LEU A 221 2.43 9.14 7.18
CA LEU A 221 3.10 10.44 7.12
C LEU A 221 2.07 11.57 6.97
N SER A 222 2.25 12.64 7.75
CA SER A 222 1.31 13.78 7.80
C SER A 222 0.85 14.30 6.43
N ARG A 223 1.78 14.47 5.48
CA ARG A 223 1.49 14.95 4.12
C ARG A 223 0.60 13.99 3.34
N ASP A 224 0.87 12.70 3.45
CA ASP A 224 0.15 11.66 2.74
C ASP A 224 -1.23 11.43 3.34
N VAL A 225 -1.32 11.41 4.68
CA VAL A 225 -2.60 11.35 5.41
C VAL A 225 -3.51 12.49 4.98
N TYR A 226 -3.01 13.73 4.93
CA TYR A 226 -3.80 14.88 4.48
C TYR A 226 -4.38 14.69 3.07
N VAL A 227 -3.56 14.22 2.12
CA VAL A 227 -4.02 13.98 0.74
C VAL A 227 -5.13 12.93 0.70
N VAL A 228 -4.99 11.85 1.46
CA VAL A 228 -5.98 10.76 1.51
C VAL A 228 -7.27 11.24 2.19
N VAL A 229 -7.17 11.96 3.31
CA VAL A 229 -8.32 12.57 4.02
C VAL A 229 -9.14 13.44 3.08
N MET A 230 -8.47 14.34 2.33
CA MET A 230 -9.16 15.22 1.37
C MET A 230 -9.88 14.42 0.28
N LYS A 231 -9.28 13.30 -0.16
CA LYS A 231 -9.89 12.45 -1.18
C LYS A 231 -11.11 11.69 -0.66
N VAL A 232 -11.04 11.16 0.56
CA VAL A 232 -12.18 10.49 1.21
C VAL A 232 -13.33 11.46 1.44
N GLN A 233 -13.04 12.67 1.93
CA GLN A 233 -14.07 13.72 2.07
C GLN A 233 -14.71 14.10 0.72
N GLU A 234 -13.93 14.16 -0.36
CA GLU A 234 -14.47 14.39 -1.71
C GLU A 234 -15.42 13.26 -2.15
N MET A 235 -15.10 12.00 -1.84
CA MET A 235 -15.95 10.85 -2.15
C MET A 235 -17.28 10.92 -1.39
N ILE A 236 -17.23 11.17 -0.09
CA ILE A 236 -18.43 11.33 0.76
C ILE A 236 -19.30 12.48 0.23
N ARG A 237 -18.69 13.62 -0.09
CA ARG A 237 -19.42 14.76 -0.66
C ARG A 237 -20.13 14.40 -1.96
N LYS A 238 -19.47 13.69 -2.89
CA LYS A 238 -20.11 13.25 -4.14
C LYS A 238 -21.30 12.32 -3.90
N MET A 239 -21.20 11.42 -2.93
CA MET A 239 -22.33 10.55 -2.55
C MET A 239 -23.49 11.37 -1.99
N LYS A 240 -23.19 12.35 -1.13
CA LYS A 240 -24.19 13.26 -0.57
C LYS A 240 -24.91 14.06 -1.66
N ASP A 241 -24.15 14.65 -2.58
CA ASP A 241 -24.69 15.42 -3.70
C ASP A 241 -25.59 14.55 -4.59
N ALA A 242 -25.17 13.31 -4.89
CA ALA A 242 -25.96 12.36 -5.67
C ALA A 242 -27.26 11.95 -4.97
N ALA A 243 -27.21 11.70 -3.66
CA ALA A 243 -28.39 11.37 -2.86
C ALA A 243 -29.39 12.54 -2.81
N GLU A 244 -28.89 13.77 -2.68
CA GLU A 244 -29.72 14.98 -2.71
C GLU A 244 -30.40 15.16 -4.07
N GLU A 245 -29.67 14.97 -5.17
CA GLU A 245 -30.25 15.06 -6.52
C GLU A 245 -31.30 13.97 -6.78
N LEU A 246 -31.08 12.74 -6.31
CA LEU A 246 -32.09 11.68 -6.37
C LEU A 246 -33.35 12.03 -5.54
N SER A 247 -33.16 12.60 -4.35
CA SER A 247 -34.28 13.03 -3.50
C SER A 247 -35.10 14.15 -4.13
N LYS A 248 -34.43 15.17 -4.68
CA LYS A 248 -35.08 16.22 -5.48
C LYS A 248 -35.81 15.62 -6.68
N ALA A 249 -35.20 14.63 -7.31
CA ALA A 249 -35.79 13.98 -8.47
C ALA A 249 -37.08 13.24 -8.17
N GLU A 250 -37.13 12.55 -7.03
CA GLU A 250 -38.34 11.92 -6.51
C GLU A 250 -39.47 12.93 -6.31
N LEU A 251 -39.17 14.05 -5.64
CA LEU A 251 -40.16 15.06 -5.32
C LEU A 251 -40.78 15.68 -6.58
N VAL A 252 -39.95 16.03 -7.56
CA VAL A 252 -40.43 16.57 -8.84
C VAL A 252 -41.24 15.53 -9.60
N TYR A 253 -40.78 14.27 -9.64
CA TYR A 253 -41.48 13.18 -10.33
C TYR A 253 -42.87 12.89 -9.73
N ASN A 254 -43.05 13.14 -8.43
CA ASN A 254 -44.34 13.02 -7.75
C ASN A 254 -45.32 14.16 -8.09
N LEU A 255 -44.82 15.30 -8.56
CA LEU A 255 -45.65 16.45 -8.96
C LEU A 255 -45.96 16.45 -10.46
N VAL A 256 -44.99 16.09 -11.30
CA VAL A 256 -45.06 16.19 -12.76
C VAL A 256 -44.33 15.03 -13.41
N GLU A 257 -44.97 14.42 -14.40
CA GLU A 257 -44.38 13.39 -15.26
C GLU A 257 -44.21 13.88 -16.69
N TRP A 258 -42.97 13.85 -17.16
CA TRP A 258 -42.64 13.99 -18.57
C TRP A 258 -42.68 12.62 -19.24
N ARG A 259 -43.24 12.55 -20.44
CA ARG A 259 -43.42 11.31 -21.19
C ARG A 259 -43.03 11.46 -22.66
N TYR A 260 -42.66 10.35 -23.29
CA TYR A 260 -42.36 10.25 -24.72
C TYR A 260 -43.11 9.06 -25.36
N PRO A 261 -43.26 9.01 -26.69
CA PRO A 261 -44.00 7.93 -27.37
C PRO A 261 -43.24 6.60 -27.29
N GLY A 262 -43.91 5.56 -26.83
CA GLY A 262 -43.43 4.17 -26.80
C GLY A 262 -43.81 3.38 -28.07
N SER A 263 -43.49 2.10 -28.08
CA SER A 263 -43.64 1.22 -29.26
C SER A 263 -45.08 0.94 -29.69
N ASN A 264 -46.07 1.17 -28.83
CA ASN A 264 -47.48 0.78 -29.03
C ASN A 264 -48.45 1.97 -28.87
N ASP A 265 -48.08 3.17 -29.33
CA ASP A 265 -48.84 4.43 -29.14
C ASP A 265 -49.09 4.86 -27.68
N ASN A 266 -48.57 4.09 -26.71
CA ASN A 266 -48.57 4.44 -25.30
C ASN A 266 -47.42 5.39 -24.98
N PHE A 267 -47.67 6.36 -24.11
CA PHE A 267 -46.65 7.24 -23.58
C PHE A 267 -45.89 6.56 -22.43
N VAL A 268 -44.56 6.62 -22.49
CA VAL A 268 -43.65 6.09 -21.47
C VAL A 268 -43.03 7.26 -20.71
N ALA A 269 -42.98 7.18 -19.39
CA ALA A 269 -42.35 8.19 -18.55
C ALA A 269 -40.83 8.20 -18.73
N PHE A 270 -40.24 9.39 -18.71
CA PHE A 270 -38.80 9.52 -18.53
C PHE A 270 -38.37 9.04 -17.14
N ASP A 271 -37.11 8.63 -17.00
CA ASP A 271 -36.55 8.38 -15.68
C ASP A 271 -36.55 9.65 -14.82
N LYS A 272 -36.49 9.49 -13.49
CA LYS A 272 -36.66 10.58 -12.54
C LYS A 272 -35.65 11.72 -12.75
N LEU A 273 -34.41 11.41 -13.12
CA LEU A 273 -33.37 12.42 -13.33
C LEU A 273 -33.64 13.22 -14.62
N THR A 274 -33.90 12.53 -15.73
CA THR A 274 -34.27 13.19 -16.99
C THR A 274 -35.54 14.03 -16.84
N ASN A 275 -36.52 13.54 -16.08
CA ASN A 275 -37.75 14.26 -15.74
C ASN A 275 -37.48 15.61 -15.06
N VAL A 276 -36.55 15.64 -14.11
CA VAL A 276 -36.16 16.87 -13.41
C VAL A 276 -35.38 17.82 -14.29
N GLN A 277 -34.52 17.31 -15.16
CA GLN A 277 -33.80 18.14 -16.13
C GLN A 277 -34.78 18.86 -17.06
N LEU A 278 -35.78 18.15 -17.58
CA LEU A 278 -36.85 18.72 -18.40
C LEU A 278 -37.67 19.77 -17.63
N GLU A 279 -38.07 19.47 -16.40
CA GLU A 279 -38.85 20.40 -15.58
C GLU A 279 -38.05 21.65 -15.19
N ASN A 280 -36.80 21.50 -14.80
CA ASN A 280 -35.91 22.62 -14.47
C ASN A 280 -35.62 23.48 -15.71
N ALA A 281 -35.37 22.87 -16.88
CA ALA A 281 -35.15 23.61 -18.12
C ALA A 281 -36.39 24.42 -18.52
N LYS A 282 -37.60 23.83 -18.40
CA LYS A 282 -38.86 24.54 -18.63
C LYS A 282 -39.03 25.71 -17.67
N ARG A 283 -38.80 25.51 -16.37
CA ARG A 283 -38.88 26.56 -15.34
C ARG A 283 -37.86 27.69 -15.57
N ALA A 284 -36.64 27.35 -15.96
CA ALA A 284 -35.57 28.30 -16.25
C ALA A 284 -35.76 29.02 -17.60
N LYS A 285 -36.82 28.73 -18.35
CA LYS A 285 -37.07 29.22 -19.71
C LYS A 285 -35.89 28.93 -20.66
N ASN A 286 -35.18 27.82 -20.44
CA ASN A 286 -34.22 27.32 -21.40
C ASN A 286 -34.98 26.51 -22.45
N PRO A 287 -35.06 26.98 -23.71
CA PRO A 287 -35.94 26.38 -24.71
C PRO A 287 -35.45 25.01 -25.20
N HIS A 288 -34.16 24.69 -25.05
CA HIS A 288 -33.59 23.47 -25.62
C HIS A 288 -32.88 22.61 -24.58
N LEU A 289 -33.13 21.29 -24.63
CA LEU A 289 -32.45 20.30 -23.81
C LEU A 289 -32.17 19.03 -24.62
N THR A 290 -31.01 18.42 -24.45
CA THR A 290 -30.72 17.11 -25.06
C THR A 290 -31.09 16.00 -24.08
N VAL A 291 -31.86 15.01 -24.54
CA VAL A 291 -32.25 13.83 -23.76
C VAL A 291 -31.92 12.55 -24.52
N ILE A 292 -31.82 11.42 -23.81
CA ILE A 292 -31.59 10.11 -24.43
C ILE A 292 -32.90 9.32 -24.40
N ILE A 293 -33.37 8.88 -25.58
CA ILE A 293 -34.56 8.04 -25.73
C ILE A 293 -34.14 6.83 -26.57
N ASN A 294 -34.39 5.61 -26.05
CA ASN A 294 -34.02 4.36 -26.73
C ASN A 294 -32.55 4.34 -27.23
N LYS A 295 -31.62 4.82 -26.38
CA LYS A 295 -30.17 4.94 -26.67
C LYS A 295 -29.80 5.92 -27.80
N LYS A 296 -30.72 6.78 -28.23
CA LYS A 296 -30.46 7.85 -29.20
C LYS A 296 -30.62 9.23 -28.56
N ASN A 297 -29.82 10.19 -28.99
CA ASN A 297 -29.93 11.58 -28.53
C ASN A 297 -31.05 12.29 -29.28
N TYR A 298 -31.88 13.02 -28.54
CA TYR A 298 -32.91 13.89 -29.08
C TYR A 298 -32.72 15.30 -28.52
N LYS A 299 -32.81 16.30 -29.40
CA LYS A 299 -32.88 17.71 -29.00
C LYS A 299 -34.35 18.09 -28.79
N VAL A 300 -34.72 18.30 -27.54
CA VAL A 300 -36.05 18.74 -27.13
C VAL A 300 -36.16 20.25 -27.29
N ASP A 301 -37.25 20.71 -27.89
CA ASP A 301 -37.75 22.08 -27.81
C ASP A 301 -38.93 22.11 -26.82
N LEU A 302 -38.73 22.80 -25.70
CA LEU A 302 -39.66 22.86 -24.57
C LEU A 302 -40.82 23.84 -24.80
N ASN A 303 -40.75 24.69 -25.84
CA ASN A 303 -41.83 25.58 -26.25
C ASN A 303 -42.85 24.83 -27.11
N THR A 304 -42.35 24.03 -28.07
CA THR A 304 -43.20 23.24 -28.98
C THR A 304 -43.52 21.85 -28.46
N LEU A 305 -42.83 21.40 -27.40
CA LEU A 305 -42.92 20.06 -26.84
C LEU A 305 -42.60 18.98 -27.89
N GLN A 306 -41.61 19.24 -28.74
CA GLN A 306 -41.13 18.30 -29.74
C GLN A 306 -39.66 17.96 -29.48
N ALA A 307 -39.27 16.72 -29.78
CA ALA A 307 -37.89 16.26 -29.70
C ALA A 307 -37.44 15.77 -31.08
N SER A 308 -36.30 16.25 -31.56
CA SER A 308 -35.76 15.93 -32.89
C SER A 308 -34.49 15.10 -32.77
N ASP A 309 -34.36 14.01 -33.52
CA ASP A 309 -33.09 13.28 -33.64
C ASP A 309 -32.13 13.95 -34.65
N ASP A 310 -30.94 13.37 -34.79
CA ASP A 310 -29.89 13.81 -35.72
C ASP A 310 -30.27 13.63 -37.21
N GLN A 311 -31.31 12.85 -37.49
CA GLN A 311 -31.84 12.60 -38.83
C GLN A 311 -33.06 13.49 -39.15
N GLY A 312 -33.45 14.38 -38.23
CA GLY A 312 -34.58 15.29 -38.39
C GLY A 312 -35.94 14.67 -38.11
N LYS A 313 -35.99 13.43 -37.59
CA LYS A 313 -37.25 12.81 -37.15
C LYS A 313 -37.69 13.45 -35.84
N THR A 314 -38.92 13.98 -35.85
CA THR A 314 -39.54 14.63 -34.69
C THR A 314 -40.51 13.69 -33.98
N ILE A 315 -40.48 13.71 -32.65
CA ILE A 315 -41.46 13.06 -31.78
C ILE A 315 -42.07 14.07 -30.82
N SER A 316 -43.33 13.88 -30.42
CA SER A 316 -44.01 14.74 -29.45
C SER A 316 -43.73 14.24 -28.03
N ILE A 317 -43.38 15.14 -27.13
CA ILE A 317 -43.23 14.85 -25.69
C ILE A 317 -44.39 15.47 -24.91
N GLN A 318 -44.74 14.87 -23.78
CA GLN A 318 -45.85 15.33 -22.95
C GLN A 318 -45.36 15.68 -21.55
N ARG A 319 -45.94 16.73 -20.97
CA ARG A 319 -45.78 17.08 -19.56
C ARG A 319 -47.14 16.93 -18.87
N VAL A 320 -47.23 16.03 -17.90
CA VAL A 320 -48.47 15.65 -17.22
C VAL A 320 -48.36 16.00 -15.73
N PRO A 321 -49.11 17.01 -15.23
CA PRO A 321 -49.23 17.25 -13.79
C PRO A 321 -49.94 16.06 -13.10
N LYS A 322 -49.44 15.61 -11.95
CA LYS A 322 -50.05 14.52 -11.17
C LYS A 322 -51.13 14.98 -10.19
N ASN A 323 -51.26 16.30 -9.97
CA ASN A 323 -52.17 16.89 -8.98
C ASN A 323 -53.51 17.42 -9.53
N GLU A 324 -53.89 17.12 -10.77
CA GLU A 324 -55.21 17.53 -11.32
C GLU A 324 -56.22 16.37 -11.34
N GLY A 325 -56.48 15.80 -10.15
CA GLY A 325 -57.41 14.67 -10.03
C GLY A 325 -57.86 14.40 -8.61
N LYS A 326 -58.57 15.36 -8.01
CA LYS A 326 -59.63 15.21 -6.99
C LYS A 326 -60.06 16.61 -6.53
N SER A 327 -60.96 17.22 -7.29
CA SER A 327 -61.87 18.25 -6.77
C SER A 327 -63.30 17.79 -7.00
#